data_AF-A0A956L9U2-F1
#
_entry.id   AF-A0A956L9U2-F1
#
_cell.length_a   1.000
_cell.length_b   1.000
_cell.length_c   1.000
_cell.angle_alpha   90.00
_cell.angle_beta   90.00
_cell.angle_gamma   90.00
#
_symmetry.space_group_name_H-M   'P 1'
#
loop_
_entity.id
_entity.type
_entity.pdbx_description
1 polymer ?
#
loop_
_entity_poly.entity_id
_entity_poly.type
_entity_poly.pdbx_seq_one_letter_code
_entity_poly.pdbx_strand_id
1 'polypeptide(L)'
;EARFPVRLLRFGLRRGSGGAGRHRGGDGLVRRLEMLAPLRVSLLSDRRVVPPFGLAGGHPGAPGSGTHGDRPLPARTTIDTQPGDVVTIETPGGGGWGDPQQGRPERTTDRRLASHFPLEEP
;
A
#
# COMPACT_ATOMS: atom_id res chain seq x y z
N GLU A 1 7.87 12.89 -10.84
CA GLU A 1 6.56 13.59 -10.80
C GLU A 1 6.24 14.34 -12.09
N ALA A 2 7.23 14.90 -12.81
CA ALA A 2 7.01 15.74 -14.00
C ALA A 2 6.50 15.06 -15.31
N ARG A 3 5.95 13.85 -15.28
CA ARG A 3 5.53 13.13 -16.52
C ARG A 3 4.02 13.14 -16.79
N PHE A 4 3.19 13.48 -15.80
CA PHE A 4 1.73 13.50 -15.94
C PHE A 4 1.17 14.75 -15.27
N PRO A 5 0.11 15.37 -15.82
CA PRO A 5 -0.47 16.58 -15.24
C PRO A 5 -1.33 16.20 -14.03
N VAL A 6 -0.67 15.78 -12.96
CA VAL A 6 -1.27 15.38 -11.68
C VAL A 6 -0.49 16.01 -10.53
N ARG A 7 -1.17 16.30 -9.42
CA ARG A 7 -0.56 16.72 -8.16
C ARG A 7 -0.73 15.62 -7.11
N LEU A 8 0.36 15.25 -6.44
CA LEU A 8 0.32 14.30 -5.33
C LEU A 8 -0.16 15.00 -4.06
N LEU A 9 -1.41 14.73 -3.66
CA LEU A 9 -1.98 15.26 -2.43
C LEU A 9 -1.57 14.46 -1.18
N ARG A 10 -1.37 13.15 -1.35
CA ARG A 10 -0.92 12.27 -0.26
C ARG A 10 -0.13 11.11 -0.82
N PHE A 11 0.99 10.81 -0.16
CA PHE A 11 1.67 9.54 -0.25
C PHE A 11 2.13 9.10 1.13
N GLY A 12 1.70 7.92 1.57
CA GLY A 12 2.14 7.43 2.86
C GLY A 12 1.56 6.08 3.22
N LEU A 13 1.97 5.56 4.38
CA LEU A 13 1.51 4.27 4.86
C LEU A 13 0.00 4.26 5.14
N ARG A 14 -0.65 3.19 4.71
CA ARG A 14 -2.00 2.81 5.11
C ARG A 14 -1.93 2.08 6.45
N ARG A 15 -1.59 2.83 7.49
CA ARG A 15 -1.36 2.31 8.85
C ARG A 15 -2.51 1.40 9.28
N GLY A 16 -2.19 0.23 9.79
CA GLY A 16 -3.18 -0.72 10.27
C GLY A 16 -3.69 -1.71 9.20
N SER A 17 -3.31 -1.56 7.93
CA SER A 17 -3.81 -2.46 6.88
C SER A 17 -3.16 -3.85 6.88
N GLY A 18 -1.96 -4.00 7.43
CA GLY A 18 -1.28 -5.28 7.56
C GLY A 18 -1.98 -6.20 8.57
N GLY A 19 -2.11 -7.48 8.21
CA GLY A 19 -2.75 -8.51 9.02
C GLY A 19 -2.01 -8.77 10.32
N ALA A 20 -2.76 -9.02 11.38
CA ALA A 20 -2.21 -9.37 12.69
C ALA A 20 -1.51 -10.73 12.66
N GLY A 21 -0.46 -10.88 13.46
CA GLY A 21 0.24 -12.14 13.65
C GLY A 21 1.47 -11.93 14.53
N ARG A 22 2.10 -13.01 14.97
CA ARG A 22 3.41 -12.99 15.64
C ARG A 22 4.43 -12.15 14.86
N HIS A 23 4.42 -12.30 13.54
CA HIS A 23 5.01 -11.38 12.60
C HIS A 23 3.89 -10.66 11.83
N ARG A 24 3.70 -9.38 12.13
CA ARG A 24 2.66 -8.57 11.50
C ARG A 24 2.95 -8.42 9.99
N GLY A 25 1.89 -8.51 9.19
CA GLY A 25 1.96 -8.18 7.77
C GLY A 25 2.30 -6.70 7.52
N GLY A 26 2.90 -6.41 6.38
CA GLY A 26 3.24 -5.04 5.99
C GLY A 26 2.00 -4.17 5.73
N ASP A 27 2.04 -2.91 6.15
CA ASP A 27 1.02 -1.94 5.76
C ASP A 27 1.18 -1.57 4.28
N GLY A 28 0.05 -1.33 3.62
CA GLY A 28 -0.02 -0.82 2.26
C GLY A 28 0.27 0.67 2.22
N LEU A 29 -0.05 1.29 1.08
CA LEU A 29 0.17 2.69 0.78
C LEU A 29 -1.16 3.36 0.41
N VAL A 30 -1.31 4.62 0.80
CA VAL A 30 -2.34 5.51 0.29
C VAL A 30 -1.70 6.52 -0.64
N ARG A 31 -2.25 6.64 -1.85
CA ARG A 31 -1.91 7.66 -2.83
C ARG A 31 -3.15 8.45 -3.19
N ARG A 32 -3.13 9.78 -3.03
CA ARG A 32 -4.19 10.69 -3.50
C ARG A 32 -3.62 11.57 -4.59
N LEU A 33 -4.19 11.50 -5.77
CA LEU A 33 -3.74 12.23 -6.96
C LEU A 33 -4.86 13.16 -7.41
N GLU A 34 -4.58 14.45 -7.48
CA GLU A 34 -5.44 15.44 -8.10
C GLU A 34 -5.07 15.55 -9.58
N MET A 35 -6.06 15.55 -10.46
CA MET A 35 -5.86 15.73 -11.90
C MET A 35 -5.78 17.22 -12.21
N LEU A 36 -4.77 17.65 -12.97
CA LEU A 36 -4.55 19.06 -13.33
C LEU A 36 -4.98 19.39 -14.76
N ALA A 37 -5.35 18.37 -15.53
CA ALA A 37 -5.88 18.45 -16.89
C ALA A 37 -6.93 17.34 -17.08
N PRO A 38 -7.77 17.40 -18.13
CA PRO A 38 -8.60 16.27 -18.51
C PRO A 38 -7.73 15.04 -18.80
N LEU A 39 -7.99 13.92 -18.12
CA LEU A 39 -7.19 12.70 -18.25
C LEU A 39 -8.08 11.46 -18.29
N ARG A 40 -7.63 10.46 -19.04
CA ARG A 40 -8.17 9.10 -18.99
C ARG A 40 -7.29 8.24 -18.10
N VAL A 41 -7.83 7.81 -16.96
CA VAL A 41 -7.11 7.10 -15.91
C VAL A 41 -7.55 5.65 -15.88
N SER A 42 -6.61 4.73 -16.11
CA SER A 42 -6.82 3.30 -15.93
C SER A 42 -6.29 2.86 -14.57
N LEU A 43 -7.17 2.29 -13.75
CA LEU A 43 -6.82 1.67 -12.48
C LEU A 43 -6.76 0.16 -12.67
N LEU A 44 -5.57 -0.41 -12.51
CA LEU A 44 -5.35 -1.85 -12.51
C LEU A 44 -4.85 -2.24 -11.12
N SER A 45 -5.68 -2.93 -10.38
CA SER A 45 -5.37 -3.38 -9.04
C SER A 45 -5.96 -4.74 -8.77
N ASP A 46 -5.30 -5.49 -7.89
CA ASP A 46 -5.69 -6.83 -7.49
C ASP A 46 -5.88 -6.88 -5.95
N ARG A 47 -6.25 -8.04 -5.41
CA ARG A 47 -6.47 -8.28 -3.98
C ARG A 47 -7.48 -7.30 -3.35
N ARG A 48 -8.57 -7.05 -4.07
CA ARG A 48 -9.73 -6.25 -3.61
C ARG A 48 -10.87 -7.08 -3.03
N VAL A 49 -11.01 -8.32 -3.53
CA VAL A 49 -12.05 -9.26 -3.10
C VAL A 49 -11.44 -10.32 -2.20
N VAL A 50 -10.36 -10.97 -2.66
CA VAL A 50 -9.60 -11.91 -1.85
C VAL A 50 -8.42 -11.17 -1.20
N PRO A 51 -8.45 -10.96 0.13
CA PRO A 51 -7.36 -10.28 0.83
C PRO A 51 -6.09 -11.13 0.83
N PRO A 52 -4.90 -10.53 0.99
CA PRO A 52 -3.69 -11.29 1.28
C PRO A 52 -3.88 -12.12 2.56
N PHE A 53 -3.81 -13.45 2.43
CA PHE A 53 -4.08 -14.38 3.53
C PHE A 53 -2.98 -14.32 4.58
N GLY A 54 -3.37 -14.58 5.83
CA GLY A 54 -2.41 -14.86 6.89
C GLY A 54 -1.98 -16.33 6.88
N LEU A 55 -0.87 -16.64 7.55
CA LEU A 55 -0.28 -17.98 7.61
C LEU A 55 -0.05 -18.41 9.06
N ALA A 56 -0.13 -19.71 9.32
CA ALA A 56 0.17 -20.31 10.63
C ALA A 56 -0.55 -19.65 11.82
N GLY A 57 -1.84 -19.31 11.66
CA GLY A 57 -2.64 -18.61 12.67
C GLY A 57 -2.60 -17.08 12.58
N GLY A 58 -1.86 -16.52 11.61
CA GLY A 58 -1.91 -15.10 11.28
C GLY A 58 -3.21 -14.71 10.56
N HIS A 59 -3.59 -13.45 10.69
CA HIS A 59 -4.81 -12.88 10.12
C HIS A 59 -4.56 -12.27 8.73
N PRO A 60 -5.59 -12.21 7.86
CA PRO A 60 -5.47 -11.57 6.56
C PRO A 60 -5.17 -10.07 6.68
N GLY A 61 -4.47 -9.54 5.67
CA GLY A 61 -4.33 -8.09 5.49
C GLY A 61 -5.61 -7.49 4.91
N ALA A 62 -5.77 -6.17 5.07
CA ALA A 62 -6.89 -5.47 4.47
C ALA A 62 -6.78 -5.46 2.93
N PRO A 63 -7.91 -5.60 2.21
CA PRO A 63 -7.93 -5.56 0.75
C PRO A 63 -7.56 -4.16 0.24
N GLY A 64 -7.11 -4.12 -1.02
CA GLY A 64 -6.89 -2.85 -1.73
C GLY A 64 -8.21 -2.17 -2.08
N SER A 65 -8.18 -0.84 -2.18
CA SER A 65 -9.35 -0.02 -2.50
C SER A 65 -8.96 1.16 -3.39
N GLY A 66 -9.95 1.90 -3.88
CA GLY A 66 -9.72 3.06 -4.72
C GLY A 66 -11.02 3.77 -5.04
N THR A 67 -10.93 5.09 -5.14
CA THR A 67 -12.09 5.97 -5.31
C THR A 67 -11.79 7.09 -6.29
N HIS A 68 -12.85 7.64 -6.89
CA HIS A 68 -12.85 8.90 -7.63
C HIS A 68 -13.76 9.86 -6.86
N GLY A 69 -13.17 10.83 -6.15
CA GLY A 69 -13.83 11.51 -5.04
C GLY A 69 -14.26 10.48 -3.99
N ASP A 70 -15.55 10.46 -3.67
CA ASP A 70 -16.15 9.51 -2.73
C ASP A 70 -16.72 8.25 -3.41
N ARG A 71 -16.72 8.19 -4.75
CA ARG A 71 -17.26 7.04 -5.48
C ARG A 71 -16.25 5.90 -5.50
N PRO A 72 -16.61 4.68 -5.06
CA PRO A 72 -15.76 3.51 -5.19
C PRO A 72 -15.48 3.15 -6.65
N LEU A 73 -14.25 2.73 -6.94
CA LEU A 73 -13.85 2.23 -8.25
C LEU A 73 -13.68 0.70 -8.24
N PRO A 74 -14.14 0.00 -9.29
CA PRO A 74 -13.81 -1.40 -9.50
C PRO A 74 -12.30 -1.66 -9.53
N ALA A 75 -11.90 -2.90 -9.26
CA ALA A 75 -10.49 -3.29 -9.23
C ALA A 75 -9.74 -3.03 -10.54
N ARG A 76 -10.46 -3.18 -11.66
CA ARG A 76 -9.99 -2.91 -13.02
C ARG A 76 -11.01 -2.02 -13.69
N THR A 77 -10.66 -0.77 -13.93
CA THR A 77 -11.56 0.19 -14.58
C THR A 77 -10.77 1.27 -15.29
N THR A 78 -11.43 1.96 -16.22
CA THR A 78 -10.92 3.19 -16.82
C THR A 78 -11.97 4.26 -16.67
N ILE A 79 -11.56 5.43 -16.20
CA ILE A 79 -12.42 6.60 -16.00
C ILE A 79 -11.86 7.79 -16.74
N ASP A 80 -12.74 8.65 -17.22
CA ASP A 80 -12.37 10.00 -17.66
C ASP A 80 -12.50 10.95 -16.46
N THR A 81 -11.54 11.85 -16.32
CA THR A 81 -11.41 12.77 -15.19
C THR A 81 -11.27 14.21 -15.70
N GLN A 82 -11.70 15.16 -14.88
CA GLN A 82 -11.58 16.59 -15.12
C GLN A 82 -10.55 17.23 -14.18
N PRO A 83 -10.03 18.42 -14.50
CA PRO A 83 -9.19 19.16 -13.57
C PRO A 83 -9.87 19.34 -12.20
N GLY A 84 -9.13 19.09 -11.12
CA GLY A 84 -9.63 19.12 -9.74
C GLY A 84 -10.20 17.79 -9.23
N ASP A 85 -10.46 16.82 -10.12
CA ASP A 85 -10.85 15.47 -9.69
C ASP A 85 -9.73 14.80 -8.90
N VAL A 86 -10.10 14.05 -7.86
CA VAL A 86 -9.16 13.30 -7.04
C VAL A 86 -9.38 11.80 -7.19
N VAL A 87 -8.32 11.08 -7.54
CA VAL A 87 -8.28 9.62 -7.50
C VAL A 87 -7.47 9.17 -6.29
N THR A 88 -8.10 8.39 -5.42
CA THR A 88 -7.43 7.76 -4.27
C THR A 88 -7.17 6.29 -4.58
N ILE A 89 -5.96 5.82 -4.29
CA ILE A 89 -5.56 4.43 -4.42
C ILE A 89 -5.03 3.98 -3.06
N GLU A 90 -5.62 2.91 -2.54
CA GLU A 90 -5.16 2.24 -1.33
C GLU A 90 -4.66 0.84 -1.69
N THR A 91 -3.37 0.57 -1.50
CA THR A 91 -2.84 -0.76 -1.77
C THR A 91 -3.21 -1.73 -0.64
N PRO A 92 -3.35 -3.04 -0.94
CA PRO A 92 -3.58 -4.05 0.09
C PRO A 92 -2.47 -4.06 1.15
N GLY A 93 -2.82 -4.47 2.37
CA GLY A 93 -1.83 -4.86 3.37
C GLY A 93 -1.46 -6.33 3.24
N GLY A 94 -0.24 -6.71 3.64
CA GLY A 94 0.17 -8.12 3.69
C GLY A 94 -0.55 -8.89 4.81
N GLY A 95 -0.71 -10.20 4.67
CA GLY A 95 -1.19 -11.04 5.76
C GLY A 95 -0.13 -11.22 6.86
N GLY A 96 -0.59 -11.42 8.09
CA GLY A 96 0.30 -11.74 9.21
C GLY A 96 0.72 -13.21 9.22
N TRP A 97 1.82 -13.50 9.91
CA TRP A 97 2.28 -14.87 10.15
C TRP A 97 2.28 -15.17 11.65
N GLY A 98 1.84 -16.37 12.02
CA GLY A 98 1.85 -16.85 13.40
C GLY A 98 0.71 -16.27 14.24
N ASP A 99 0.35 -16.95 15.32
CA ASP A 99 -0.68 -16.49 16.26
C ASP A 99 -0.26 -15.16 16.92
N PRO A 100 -1.06 -14.08 16.80
CA PRO A 100 -0.77 -12.79 17.41
C PRO A 100 -0.65 -12.84 18.95
N GLN A 101 -1.22 -13.85 19.62
CA GLN A 101 -1.14 -14.01 21.07
C GLN A 101 0.25 -14.48 21.54
N GLN A 102 1.08 -15.04 20.65
CA GLN A 102 2.41 -15.56 21.02
C GLN A 102 3.48 -14.47 21.20
N GLY A 103 3.11 -13.19 21.07
CA GLY A 103 4.02 -12.05 21.22
C GLY A 103 5.03 -11.95 20.07
N ARG A 104 5.51 -10.73 19.80
CA ARG A 104 6.51 -10.51 18.75
C ARG A 104 7.86 -11.10 19.23
N PRO A 105 8.55 -11.95 18.44
CA PRO A 105 9.87 -12.41 18.82
C PRO A 105 10.83 -11.22 18.92
N GLU A 106 11.78 -11.31 19.85
CA GLU A 106 12.88 -10.34 19.92
C GLU A 106 13.61 -10.30 18.57
N ARG A 107 13.84 -9.09 18.07
CA ARG A 107 14.60 -8.90 16.84
C ARG A 107 16.08 -9.09 17.17
N THR A 108 16.63 -10.27 16.87
CA THR A 108 18.08 -10.44 16.82
C THR A 108 18.59 -9.60 15.65
N THR A 109 19.10 -8.41 15.94
CA THR A 109 19.74 -7.58 14.93
C THR A 109 21.10 -8.20 14.67
N ASP A 110 21.23 -9.01 13.63
CA ASP A 110 22.54 -9.53 13.24
C ASP A 110 23.39 -8.36 12.75
N ARG A 111 24.30 -7.90 13.61
CA ARG A 111 25.15 -6.73 13.41
C ARG A 111 26.26 -7.00 12.38
N ARG A 112 26.29 -8.19 11.74
CA ARG A 112 27.37 -8.64 10.83
C ARG A 112 27.22 -8.24 9.36
N LEU A 113 26.15 -7.55 8.96
CA LEU A 113 25.98 -7.08 7.56
C LEU A 113 26.24 -5.57 7.36
N ALA A 114 26.61 -4.83 8.40
CA ALA A 114 26.86 -3.39 8.31
C ALA A 114 28.25 -3.02 7.75
N SER A 115 29.09 -3.98 7.34
CA SER A 115 30.50 -3.73 6.98
C SER A 115 30.87 -4.04 5.53
N HIS A 116 29.93 -4.01 4.57
CA HIS A 116 30.25 -4.34 3.17
C HIS A 116 29.86 -3.29 2.12
N PHE A 117 29.53 -2.07 2.53
CA PHE A 117 29.44 -0.92 1.63
C PHE A 117 30.27 0.23 2.19
N PRO A 118 31.53 0.42 1.75
CA PRO A 118 32.23 1.66 2.02
C PRO A 118 31.46 2.79 1.32
N LEU A 119 31.04 3.78 2.11
CA LEU A 119 30.62 5.08 1.58
C LEU A 119 31.89 5.77 1.09
N GLU A 120 32.09 5.82 -0.22
CA GLU A 120 32.93 6.87 -0.80
C GLU A 120 32.10 8.16 -0.79
N GLU A 121 32.48 9.07 0.10
CA GLU A 121 32.06 10.47 0.14
C GLU A 121 33.06 11.32 -0.69
N PRO A 122 32.63 12.49 -1.20
CA PRO A 122 33.09 13.08 -2.47
C PRO A 122 34.50 13.69 -2.49
#